data_AF-A0A7X7GTI6-F1
#
_entry.id   AF-A0A7X7GTI6-F1
#
_cell.length_a   1.000
_cell.length_b   1.000
_cell.length_c   1.000
_cell.angle_alpha   90.00
_cell.angle_beta   90.00
_cell.angle_gamma   90.00
#
_symmetry.space_group_name_H-M   'P 1'
#
loop_
_entity.id
_entity.type
_entity.pdbx_description
1 polymer ?
#
loop_
_entity_poly.entity_id
_entity_poly.type
_entity_poly.pdbx_seq_one_letter_code
_entity_poly.pdbx_strand_id
1 'polypeptide(L)'
;MKTPPSGHPPAPGPVAPASPVDLMLAELQSALGVRRRDALGRVQRLEAALAAYRRAVEERVVAEFARDHGLRTPQLTGVSPETAARHLHEAVLALPELIDRGAEQSSAAPPQPSPTADTKPRSPSRVGTSTAGPTAGAPLPHLAALGTRKLVVIGALAGRQKSEAIPESLLPQTEWVDTGSGGAHAIGNLPQRIRQGRVIALVILDRAVQHKHSEPLVSAARAAGVPVGFAGKGGAASIRRALANIEEQLAARST
;
A
#
# COMPACT_ATOMS: atom_id res chain seq x y z
N MET A 1 -42.96 -52.76 1.88
CA MET A 1 -41.82 -51.83 2.00
C MET A 1 -40.61 -52.47 1.33
N LYS A 2 -40.11 -51.88 0.25
CA LYS A 2 -39.03 -52.43 -0.60
C LYS A 2 -37.71 -51.78 -0.16
N THR A 3 -36.77 -52.57 0.34
CA THR A 3 -35.41 -52.12 0.68
C THR A 3 -34.65 -51.73 -0.60
N PRO A 4 -33.93 -50.60 -0.63
CA PRO A 4 -33.12 -50.22 -1.78
C PRO A 4 -31.91 -51.15 -1.92
N PRO A 5 -31.46 -51.44 -3.16
CA PRO A 5 -30.29 -52.28 -3.39
C PRO A 5 -29.01 -51.56 -2.92
N SER A 6 -28.23 -52.24 -2.08
CA SER A 6 -26.86 -51.85 -1.71
C SER A 6 -25.99 -51.81 -2.96
N GLY A 7 -25.83 -50.63 -3.55
CA GLY A 7 -24.82 -50.37 -4.56
C GLY A 7 -23.44 -50.35 -3.91
N HIS A 8 -22.65 -51.41 -4.11
CA HIS A 8 -21.23 -51.37 -3.80
C HIS A 8 -20.56 -50.29 -4.65
N PRO A 9 -19.78 -49.36 -4.06
CA PRO A 9 -19.02 -48.40 -4.84
C PRO A 9 -18.01 -49.15 -5.72
N PRO A 10 -17.84 -48.74 -6.99
CA PRO A 10 -16.86 -49.36 -7.88
C PRO A 10 -15.47 -49.26 -7.25
N ALA A 11 -14.71 -50.36 -7.33
CA ALA A 11 -13.35 -50.42 -6.82
C ALA A 11 -12.51 -49.27 -7.43
N PRO A 12 -11.74 -48.53 -6.62
CA PRO A 12 -10.87 -47.48 -7.14
C PRO A 12 -9.88 -48.10 -8.12
N GLY A 13 -9.93 -47.64 -9.38
CA GLY A 13 -9.02 -48.10 -10.43
C GLY A 13 -7.55 -47.78 -10.08
N PRO A 14 -6.59 -48.47 -10.73
CA PRO A 14 -5.18 -48.27 -10.47
C PRO A 14 -4.79 -46.81 -10.75
N VAL A 15 -4.35 -46.11 -9.71
CA VAL A 15 -3.85 -44.74 -9.79
C VAL A 15 -2.55 -44.79 -10.60
N ALA A 16 -2.51 -44.10 -11.75
CA ALA A 16 -1.30 -44.02 -12.56
C ALA A 16 -0.12 -43.47 -11.73
N PRO A 17 1.11 -43.96 -11.94
CA PRO A 17 2.28 -43.43 -11.21
C PRO A 17 2.43 -41.94 -11.52
N ALA A 18 2.49 -41.12 -10.46
CA ALA A 18 2.65 -39.68 -10.58
C ALA A 18 3.93 -39.36 -11.37
N SER A 19 3.83 -38.44 -12.34
CA SER A 19 4.98 -38.00 -13.12
C SER A 19 6.03 -37.40 -12.18
N PRO A 20 7.34 -37.56 -12.45
CA PRO A 20 8.40 -36.88 -11.69
C PRO A 20 8.19 -35.36 -11.59
N VAL A 21 7.61 -34.75 -12.62
CA VAL A 21 7.27 -33.33 -12.63
C VAL A 21 6.16 -33.01 -11.61
N ASP A 22 5.17 -33.88 -11.46
CA ASP A 22 4.07 -33.71 -10.50
C ASP A 22 4.58 -33.79 -9.06
N LEU A 23 5.56 -34.67 -8.79
CA LEU A 23 6.23 -34.75 -7.49
C LEU A 23 6.98 -33.45 -7.17
N MET A 24 7.76 -32.92 -8.12
CA MET A 24 8.47 -31.64 -7.93
C MET A 24 7.49 -30.47 -7.73
N LEU A 25 6.37 -30.44 -8.45
CA LEU A 25 5.34 -29.41 -8.27
C LEU A 25 4.69 -29.52 -6.89
N ALA A 26 4.39 -30.73 -6.42
CA ALA A 26 3.83 -30.96 -5.09
C ALA A 26 4.80 -30.51 -3.98
N GLU A 27 6.09 -30.82 -4.12
CA GLU A 27 7.15 -30.37 -3.20
C GLU A 27 7.27 -28.84 -3.19
N LEU A 28 7.29 -28.20 -4.35
CA LEU A 28 7.36 -26.74 -4.47
C LEU A 28 6.13 -26.08 -3.83
N GLN A 29 4.93 -26.61 -4.09
CA GLN A 29 3.69 -26.10 -3.49
C GLN A 29 3.70 -26.25 -1.98
N SER A 30 4.17 -27.39 -1.46
CA SER A 30 4.33 -27.61 -0.03
C SER A 30 5.31 -26.60 0.60
N ALA A 31 6.47 -26.42 -0.02
CA ALA A 31 7.50 -25.47 0.43
C ALA A 31 6.98 -24.02 0.42
N LEU A 32 6.27 -23.61 -0.64
CA LEU A 32 5.62 -22.29 -0.70
C LEU A 32 4.55 -22.13 0.38
N GLY A 33 3.77 -23.17 0.65
CA GLY A 33 2.76 -23.18 1.70
C GLY A 33 3.34 -22.99 3.10
N VAL A 34 4.49 -23.64 3.39
CA VAL A 34 5.24 -23.43 4.64
C VAL A 34 5.74 -21.99 4.73
N ARG A 35 6.45 -21.50 3.70
CA ARG A 35 6.97 -20.12 3.69
C ARG A 35 5.88 -19.07 3.87
N ARG A 36 4.72 -19.27 3.24
CA ARG A 36 3.57 -18.37 3.38
C ARG A 36 3.03 -18.35 4.81
N ARG A 37 2.87 -19.53 5.43
CA ARG A 37 2.41 -19.63 6.83
C ARG A 37 3.39 -18.96 7.78
N ASP A 38 4.69 -19.16 7.58
CA ASP A 38 5.72 -18.53 8.41
C ASP A 38 5.69 -17.01 8.29
N ALA A 39 5.56 -16.48 7.06
CA ALA A 39 5.45 -15.05 6.83
C ALA A 39 4.21 -14.45 7.51
N LEU A 40 3.05 -15.11 7.38
CA LEU A 40 1.82 -14.67 8.05
C LEU A 40 1.95 -14.75 9.58
N GLY A 41 2.58 -15.80 10.12
CA GLY A 41 2.82 -15.93 11.56
C GLY A 41 3.72 -14.80 12.10
N ARG A 42 4.73 -14.35 11.34
CA ARG A 42 5.54 -13.19 11.72
C ARG A 42 4.74 -11.90 11.79
N VAL A 43 3.91 -11.64 10.77
CA VAL A 43 3.03 -10.46 10.73
C VAL A 43 2.06 -10.46 11.91
N GLN A 44 1.41 -11.59 12.18
CA GLN A 44 0.48 -11.73 13.30
C GLN A 44 1.15 -11.47 14.66
N ARG A 45 2.40 -11.91 14.86
CA ARG A 45 3.14 -11.63 16.10
C ARG A 45 3.42 -10.13 16.27
N LEU A 46 3.83 -9.44 15.21
CA LEU A 46 4.04 -7.99 15.24
C LEU A 46 2.75 -7.22 15.51
N GLU A 47 1.67 -7.59 14.84
CA GLU A 47 0.35 -6.97 15.04
C GLU A 47 -0.14 -7.17 16.49
N ALA A 48 0.02 -8.37 17.05
CA ALA A 48 -0.32 -8.66 18.43
C ALA A 48 0.52 -7.83 19.43
N ALA A 49 1.83 -7.74 19.21
CA ALA A 49 2.73 -6.94 20.05
C ALA A 49 2.41 -5.43 19.97
N LEU A 50 2.12 -4.93 18.77
CA LEU A 50 1.72 -3.53 18.56
C LEU A 50 0.37 -3.22 19.22
N ALA A 51 -0.60 -4.11 19.09
CA ALA A 51 -1.91 -3.97 19.73
C ALA A 51 -1.79 -3.98 21.26
N ALA A 52 -0.93 -4.83 21.82
CA ALA A 52 -0.65 -4.86 23.25
C ALA A 52 -0.01 -3.55 23.74
N TYR A 53 0.98 -3.03 23.01
CA TYR A 53 1.60 -1.75 23.33
C TYR A 53 0.60 -0.59 23.28
N ARG A 54 -0.24 -0.53 22.24
CA ARG A 54 -1.27 0.50 22.11
C ARG A 54 -2.22 0.49 23.30
N ARG A 55 -2.75 -0.69 23.69
CA ARG A 55 -3.64 -0.82 24.85
C ARG A 55 -2.96 -0.36 26.15
N ALA A 56 -1.70 -0.75 26.36
CA ALA A 56 -0.97 -0.34 27.55
C ALA A 56 -0.80 1.19 27.63
N VAL A 57 -0.51 1.85 26.50
CA VAL A 57 -0.43 3.32 26.42
C VAL A 57 -1.80 3.96 26.68
N GLU A 58 -2.87 3.45 26.08
CA GLU A 58 -4.24 3.92 26.31
C GLU A 58 -4.62 3.82 27.79
N GLU A 59 -4.36 2.68 28.42
CA GLU A 59 -4.61 2.46 29.85
C GLU A 59 -3.82 3.43 30.74
N ARG A 60 -2.55 3.70 30.39
CA ARG A 60 -1.74 4.70 31.11
C ARG A 60 -2.32 6.10 30.99
N VAL A 61 -2.73 6.52 29.80
CA VAL A 61 -3.36 7.84 29.57
C VAL A 61 -4.65 7.96 30.38
N VAL A 62 -5.50 6.92 30.39
CA VAL A 62 -6.72 6.91 31.20
C VAL A 62 -6.40 7.00 32.70
N ALA A 63 -5.38 6.29 33.17
CA ALA A 63 -4.97 6.33 34.58
C ALA A 63 -4.39 7.70 34.99
N GLU A 64 -3.58 8.32 34.13
CA GLU A 64 -3.06 9.68 34.32
C GLU A 64 -4.21 10.69 34.35
N PHE A 65 -5.11 10.65 33.37
CA PHE A 65 -6.28 11.52 33.32
C PHE A 65 -7.17 11.39 34.56
N ALA A 66 -7.45 10.15 35.00
CA ALA A 66 -8.25 9.91 36.19
C ALA A 66 -7.58 10.49 37.45
N ARG A 67 -6.26 10.37 37.57
CA ARG A 67 -5.47 10.93 38.67
C ARG A 67 -5.56 12.46 38.70
N ASP A 68 -5.38 13.10 37.55
CA ASP A 68 -5.35 14.56 37.42
C ASP A 68 -6.72 15.20 37.74
N HIS A 69 -7.81 14.45 37.56
CA HIS A 69 -9.17 14.92 37.80
C HIS A 69 -9.80 14.37 39.09
N GLY A 70 -9.03 13.68 39.95
CA GLY A 70 -9.53 13.10 41.19
C GLY A 70 -10.59 12.01 41.00
N LEU A 71 -10.62 11.38 39.82
CA LEU A 71 -11.52 10.26 39.52
C LEU A 71 -10.93 8.94 40.06
N ARG A 72 -11.80 7.95 40.27
CA ARG A 72 -11.35 6.60 40.67
C ARG A 72 -10.46 6.00 39.59
N THR A 73 -9.19 5.77 39.91
CA THR A 73 -8.24 5.14 38.99
C THR A 73 -8.67 3.70 38.67
N PRO A 74 -8.81 3.32 37.39
CA PRO A 74 -9.07 1.94 37.03
C PRO A 74 -7.88 1.06 37.44
N GLN A 75 -8.17 -0.17 37.89
CA GLN A 75 -7.11 -1.15 38.16
C GLN A 75 -6.50 -1.58 36.84
N LEU A 76 -5.21 -1.27 36.64
CA LEU A 76 -4.43 -1.71 35.50
C LEU A 76 -4.19 -3.23 35.65
N THR A 77 -4.92 -4.05 34.90
CA THR A 77 -4.72 -5.50 34.84
C THR A 77 -3.79 -5.91 33.69
N GLY A 78 -3.42 -4.94 32.85
CA GLY A 78 -2.59 -5.12 31.67
C GLY A 78 -1.08 -5.14 31.93
N VAL A 79 -0.34 -5.39 30.85
CA VAL A 79 1.12 -5.30 30.80
C VAL A 79 1.53 -3.83 30.82
N SER A 80 2.60 -3.48 31.56
CA SER A 80 3.09 -2.10 31.56
C SER A 80 3.51 -1.64 30.16
N PRO A 81 3.38 -0.34 29.82
CA PRO A 81 3.78 0.18 28.51
C PRO A 81 5.24 -0.12 28.16
N GLU A 82 6.14 -0.09 29.15
CA GLU A 82 7.57 -0.37 28.98
C GLU A 82 7.81 -1.83 28.61
N THR A 83 7.07 -2.74 29.25
CA THR A 83 7.16 -4.18 28.96
C THR A 83 6.58 -4.49 27.59
N ALA A 84 5.43 -3.89 27.25
CA ALA A 84 4.83 -4.06 25.92
C ALA A 84 5.69 -3.46 24.79
N ALA A 85 6.36 -2.32 25.05
CA ALA A 85 7.32 -1.74 24.13
C ALA A 85 8.53 -2.65 23.91
N ARG A 86 9.05 -3.27 24.98
CA ARG A 86 10.15 -4.24 24.89
C ARG A 86 9.75 -5.46 24.04
N HIS A 87 8.57 -6.03 24.26
CA HIS A 87 8.07 -7.14 23.44
C HIS A 87 7.91 -6.76 21.96
N LEU A 88 7.41 -5.54 21.68
CA LEU A 88 7.32 -5.04 20.31
C LEU A 88 8.72 -4.89 19.69
N HIS A 89 9.68 -4.36 20.43
CA HIS A 89 11.05 -4.22 19.96
C HIS A 89 11.71 -5.58 19.68
N GLU A 90 11.57 -6.55 20.59
CA GLU A 90 12.05 -7.93 20.40
C GLU A 90 11.40 -8.58 19.18
N ALA A 91 10.09 -8.41 18.99
CA ALA A 91 9.39 -8.94 17.81
C ALA A 91 9.90 -8.32 16.50
N VAL A 92 10.28 -7.05 16.50
CA VAL A 92 10.89 -6.36 15.35
C VAL A 92 12.31 -6.87 15.11
N LEU A 93 13.15 -6.98 16.15
CA LEU A 93 14.52 -7.50 16.01
C LEU A 93 14.57 -8.96 15.56
N ALA A 94 13.53 -9.74 15.85
CA ALA A 94 13.40 -11.13 15.38
C ALA A 94 13.05 -11.25 13.88
N LEU A 95 12.92 -10.14 13.15
CA LEU A 95 12.67 -10.17 11.72
C LEU A 95 13.93 -10.56 10.93
N PRO A 96 13.85 -11.58 10.04
CA PRO A 96 15.01 -12.02 9.27
C PRO A 96 15.58 -10.91 8.38
N GLU A 97 14.73 -10.00 7.89
CA GLU A 97 15.13 -8.88 7.03
C GLU A 97 16.06 -7.87 7.75
N LEU A 98 16.03 -7.82 9.08
CA LEU A 98 16.94 -6.99 9.88
C LEU A 98 18.24 -7.74 10.23
N ILE A 99 18.15 -9.06 10.42
CA ILE A 99 19.31 -9.91 10.72
C ILE A 99 20.25 -9.96 9.50
N ASP A 100 19.69 -10.19 8.31
CA ASP A 100 20.47 -10.31 7.07
C ASP A 100 21.17 -9.00 6.70
N ARG A 101 20.53 -7.85 6.95
CA ARG A 101 21.14 -6.52 6.74
C ARG A 101 22.30 -6.23 7.68
N GLY A 102 22.23 -6.69 8.93
CA GLY A 102 23.31 -6.53 9.90
C GLY A 102 24.59 -7.27 9.49
N ALA A 103 24.43 -8.44 8.86
CA ALA A 103 25.56 -9.23 8.36
C ALA A 103 26.27 -8.57 7.16
N GLU A 104 25.52 -7.99 6.23
CA GLU A 104 26.10 -7.29 5.07
C GLU A 104 26.78 -5.96 5.46
N GLN A 105 26.23 -5.22 6.41
CA GLN A 105 26.81 -3.94 6.85
C GLN A 105 28.07 -4.10 7.71
N SER A 106 28.21 -5.21 8.44
CA SER A 106 29.40 -5.50 9.26
C SER A 106 30.57 -6.04 8.43
N SER A 107 30.34 -6.44 7.18
CA SER A 107 31.37 -6.96 6.26
C SER A 107 31.81 -5.95 5.18
N ALA A 108 31.55 -4.66 5.38
CA ALA A 108 32.14 -3.61 4.55
C ALA A 108 33.57 -3.30 5.04
N ALA A 109 34.52 -4.18 4.69
CA ALA A 109 35.94 -3.87 4.75
C ALA A 109 36.26 -2.63 3.87
N PRO A 110 37.22 -1.77 4.26
CA PRO A 110 37.54 -0.55 3.52
C PRO A 110 37.99 -0.86 2.07
N PRO A 111 37.52 -0.11 1.07
CA PRO A 111 37.81 -0.38 -0.33
C PRO A 111 39.28 -0.13 -0.64
N GLN A 112 39.98 -1.16 -1.09
CA GLN A 112 41.28 -1.01 -1.74
C GLN A 112 41.10 -0.42 -3.16
N PRO A 113 41.89 0.60 -3.54
CA PRO A 113 41.84 1.16 -4.89
C PRO A 113 42.49 0.20 -5.89
N SER A 114 41.77 -0.19 -6.93
CA SER A 114 42.32 -0.89 -8.09
C SER A 114 42.29 0.02 -9.33
N PRO A 115 43.31 -0.07 -10.21
CA PRO A 115 43.55 0.89 -11.28
C PRO A 115 42.76 0.59 -12.56
N THR A 116 42.59 1.65 -13.33
CA THR A 116 42.06 1.79 -14.69
C THR A 116 42.60 0.79 -15.73
N ALA A 117 41.72 0.23 -16.57
CA ALA A 117 41.91 0.12 -18.03
C ALA A 117 40.65 -0.39 -18.78
N ASP A 118 40.47 0.18 -19.97
CA ASP A 118 39.79 -0.34 -21.17
C ASP A 118 38.26 -0.47 -21.30
N THR A 119 37.67 0.66 -21.69
CA THR A 119 37.05 0.89 -23.02
C THR A 119 36.76 -0.32 -23.92
N LYS A 120 35.46 -0.58 -24.17
CA LYS A 120 34.96 -1.09 -25.47
C LYS A 120 33.55 -0.57 -25.77
N PRO A 121 33.18 -0.35 -27.05
CA PRO A 121 32.14 0.59 -27.45
C PRO A 121 30.74 -0.03 -27.62
N ARG A 122 29.78 0.88 -27.50
CA ARG A 122 28.33 0.82 -27.77
C ARG A 122 27.92 0.02 -29.02
N SER A 123 26.81 -0.72 -28.86
CA SER A 123 25.83 -0.95 -29.92
C SER A 123 24.55 -0.12 -29.65
N PRO A 124 23.95 0.51 -30.67
CA PRO A 124 22.83 1.43 -30.52
C PRO A 124 21.49 0.70 -30.68
N SER A 125 20.73 0.57 -29.60
CA SER A 125 19.31 0.19 -29.69
C SER A 125 18.43 1.41 -29.47
N ARG A 126 18.03 1.98 -30.61
CA ARG A 126 16.71 2.53 -30.93
C ARG A 126 16.09 3.50 -29.92
N VAL A 127 16.28 4.78 -30.25
CA VAL A 127 15.49 5.93 -29.82
C VAL A 127 14.02 5.72 -30.20
N GLY A 128 13.20 5.36 -29.21
CA GLY A 128 11.80 5.74 -29.19
C GLY A 128 11.71 7.08 -28.46
N THR A 129 11.37 8.14 -29.18
CA THR A 129 11.11 9.48 -28.68
C THR A 129 10.04 9.46 -27.58
N SER A 130 10.48 9.33 -26.33
CA SER A 130 9.68 9.74 -25.17
C SER A 130 9.95 11.21 -24.97
N THR A 131 8.96 12.02 -25.32
CA THR A 131 8.82 13.43 -24.97
C THR A 131 9.26 13.67 -23.53
N ALA A 132 10.01 14.76 -23.34
CA ALA A 132 10.61 15.19 -22.08
C ALA A 132 9.68 14.91 -20.90
N GLY A 133 10.12 14.03 -20.00
CA GLY A 133 9.40 13.78 -18.76
C GLY A 133 9.27 15.09 -18.00
N PRO A 134 8.08 15.43 -17.48
CA PRO A 134 7.86 16.69 -16.78
C PRO A 134 8.86 16.79 -15.61
N THR A 135 9.63 17.87 -15.60
CA THR A 135 10.58 18.19 -14.55
C THR A 135 9.86 18.20 -13.21
N ALA A 136 10.42 17.48 -12.24
CA ALA A 136 9.92 17.47 -10.88
C ALA A 136 9.88 18.91 -10.33
N GLY A 137 8.68 19.49 -10.26
CA GLY A 137 8.48 20.87 -9.79
C GLY A 137 7.93 21.86 -10.81
N ALA A 138 7.49 21.41 -11.99
CA ALA A 138 6.73 22.29 -12.88
C ALA A 138 5.50 22.88 -12.13
N PRO A 139 5.27 24.20 -12.23
CA PRO A 139 4.14 24.84 -11.56
C PRO A 139 2.82 24.27 -12.10
N LEU A 140 1.84 24.10 -11.20
CA LEU A 140 0.50 23.59 -11.50
C LEU A 140 -0.53 24.72 -11.27
N PRO A 141 -0.53 25.78 -12.09
CA PRO A 141 -1.30 27.00 -11.84
C PRO A 141 -2.81 26.77 -11.86
N HIS A 142 -3.32 25.93 -12.75
CA HIS A 142 -4.76 25.66 -12.86
C HIS A 142 -5.23 24.86 -11.67
N LEU A 143 -4.45 23.89 -11.16
CA LEU A 143 -4.78 23.18 -9.92
C LEU A 143 -4.77 24.12 -8.69
N ALA A 144 -3.80 25.04 -8.62
CA ALA A 144 -3.70 25.99 -7.51
C ALA A 144 -4.83 27.04 -7.50
N ALA A 145 -5.35 27.42 -8.67
CA ALA A 145 -6.37 28.46 -8.82
C ALA A 145 -7.78 28.05 -8.35
N LEU A 146 -7.98 26.82 -7.88
CA LEU A 146 -9.31 26.21 -7.72
C LEU A 146 -10.00 26.45 -6.37
N GLY A 147 -9.39 27.27 -5.53
CA GLY A 147 -9.98 27.78 -4.29
C GLY A 147 -10.31 26.67 -3.29
N THR A 148 -11.60 26.50 -2.97
CA THR A 148 -12.08 25.64 -1.89
C THR A 148 -12.35 24.18 -2.30
N ARG A 149 -12.29 23.88 -3.60
CA ARG A 149 -12.56 22.52 -4.11
C ARG A 149 -11.39 21.59 -3.84
N LYS A 150 -11.68 20.29 -3.70
CA LYS A 150 -10.68 19.30 -3.29
C LYS A 150 -10.12 18.51 -4.47
N LEU A 151 -8.80 18.32 -4.49
CA LEU A 151 -8.11 17.27 -5.23
C LEU A 151 -8.24 15.98 -4.43
N VAL A 152 -8.84 14.93 -5.00
CA VAL A 152 -9.00 13.66 -4.28
C VAL A 152 -8.01 12.63 -4.81
N VAL A 153 -7.25 12.02 -3.90
CA VAL A 153 -6.35 10.90 -4.20
C VAL A 153 -6.90 9.64 -3.53
N ILE A 154 -7.09 8.58 -4.32
CA ILE A 154 -7.67 7.32 -3.83
C ILE A 154 -6.66 6.19 -3.93
N GLY A 155 -6.39 5.57 -2.79
CA GLY A 155 -5.66 4.32 -2.70
C GLY A 155 -4.99 4.13 -1.34
N ALA A 156 -4.28 3.01 -1.20
CA ALA A 156 -3.57 2.65 0.02
C ALA A 156 -2.10 3.10 -0.06
N LEU A 157 -1.77 4.26 0.53
CA LEU A 157 -0.38 4.63 0.82
C LEU A 157 -0.16 4.85 2.31
N ALA A 158 1.03 4.48 2.77
CA ALA A 158 1.49 4.75 4.13
C ALA A 158 1.80 6.24 4.33
N GLY A 159 1.50 6.77 5.53
CA GLY A 159 1.44 8.20 5.83
C GLY A 159 2.60 9.08 5.32
N ARG A 160 3.87 8.69 5.51
CA ARG A 160 5.03 9.49 5.06
C ARG A 160 5.11 9.68 3.54
N GLN A 161 4.63 8.71 2.76
CA GLN A 161 4.70 8.79 1.31
C GLN A 161 3.63 9.71 0.71
N LYS A 162 2.58 10.07 1.47
CA LYS A 162 1.49 10.94 1.00
C LYS A 162 1.97 12.38 0.80
N SER A 163 2.77 12.90 1.73
CA SER A 163 3.23 14.29 1.72
C SER A 163 4.37 14.55 0.72
N GLU A 164 5.26 13.59 0.50
CA GLU A 164 6.37 13.74 -0.46
C GLU A 164 5.93 13.70 -1.93
N ALA A 165 4.78 13.05 -2.19
CA ALA A 165 4.26 12.87 -3.54
C ALA A 165 3.49 14.08 -4.07
N ILE A 166 2.91 14.88 -3.18
CA ILE A 166 2.06 16.01 -3.51
C ILE A 166 2.83 17.31 -3.27
N PRO A 167 2.86 18.25 -4.24
CA PRO A 167 3.45 19.57 -4.04
C PRO A 167 2.85 20.28 -2.82
N GLU A 168 3.68 20.98 -2.05
CA GLU A 168 3.28 21.61 -0.78
C GLU A 168 2.10 22.58 -0.94
N SER A 169 2.06 23.31 -2.06
CA SER A 169 0.95 24.22 -2.40
C SER A 169 -0.42 23.54 -2.53
N LEU A 170 -0.44 22.24 -2.86
CA LEU A 170 -1.69 21.48 -3.06
C LEU A 170 -2.12 20.70 -1.81
N LEU A 171 -1.24 20.54 -0.81
CA LEU A 171 -1.55 19.77 0.40
C LEU A 171 -2.84 20.20 1.11
N PRO A 172 -3.13 21.51 1.33
CA PRO A 172 -4.36 21.94 2.01
C PRO A 172 -5.65 21.60 1.25
N GLN A 173 -5.55 21.44 -0.07
CA GLN A 173 -6.67 21.13 -0.96
C GLN A 173 -6.74 19.64 -1.30
N THR A 174 -5.76 18.85 -0.86
CA THR A 174 -5.70 17.42 -1.17
C THR A 174 -6.41 16.60 -0.09
N GLU A 175 -7.36 15.78 -0.50
CA GLU A 175 -8.01 14.79 0.34
C GLU A 175 -7.56 13.39 -0.05
N TRP A 176 -7.09 12.63 0.93
CA TRP A 176 -6.70 11.23 0.76
C TRP A 176 -7.80 10.29 1.23
N VAL A 177 -8.30 9.46 0.32
CA VAL A 177 -9.25 8.39 0.64
C VAL A 177 -8.49 7.07 0.69
N ASP A 178 -8.26 6.58 1.91
CA ASP A 178 -7.54 5.33 2.15
C ASP A 178 -8.45 4.12 1.90
N THR A 179 -8.10 3.33 0.89
CA THR A 179 -8.85 2.12 0.51
C THR A 179 -8.26 0.85 1.11
N GLY A 180 -7.13 0.94 1.82
CA GLY A 180 -6.47 -0.21 2.45
C GLY A 180 -7.17 -0.63 3.74
N SER A 181 -7.32 0.31 4.67
CA SER A 181 -7.95 0.07 5.99
C SER A 181 -9.46 0.33 6.00
N GLY A 182 -9.95 1.26 5.17
CA GLY A 182 -11.36 1.65 5.11
C GLY A 182 -12.25 0.81 4.19
N GLY A 183 -11.66 -0.08 3.38
CA GLY A 183 -12.37 -0.88 2.39
C GLY A 183 -13.18 -0.04 1.38
N ALA A 184 -14.15 -0.67 0.71
CA ALA A 184 -15.01 -0.03 -0.29
C ALA A 184 -15.89 1.09 0.29
N HIS A 185 -16.13 1.08 1.60
CA HIS A 185 -17.00 2.05 2.29
C HIS A 185 -16.42 3.47 2.27
N ALA A 186 -15.09 3.62 2.33
CA ALA A 186 -14.42 4.92 2.27
C ALA A 186 -14.70 5.68 0.96
N ILE A 187 -15.03 4.96 -0.12
CA ILE A 187 -15.25 5.54 -1.45
C ILE A 187 -16.74 5.73 -1.77
N GLY A 188 -17.66 5.18 -0.97
CA GLY A 188 -19.08 5.05 -1.31
C GLY A 188 -19.78 6.37 -1.64
N ASN A 189 -19.46 7.46 -0.93
CA ASN A 189 -20.06 8.78 -1.16
C ASN A 189 -19.32 9.61 -2.23
N LEU A 190 -18.17 9.14 -2.71
CA LEU A 190 -17.33 9.93 -3.60
C LEU A 190 -17.95 10.17 -4.99
N PRO A 191 -18.65 9.22 -5.65
CA PRO A 191 -19.34 9.50 -6.90
C PRO A 191 -20.36 10.64 -6.78
N GLN A 192 -21.10 10.70 -5.67
CA GLN A 192 -22.08 11.76 -5.42
C GLN A 192 -21.39 13.12 -5.24
N ARG A 193 -20.28 13.16 -4.49
CA ARG A 193 -19.48 14.39 -4.30
C ARG A 193 -18.87 14.92 -5.61
N ILE A 194 -18.45 14.01 -6.49
CA ILE A 194 -17.96 14.36 -7.83
C ILE A 194 -19.08 15.02 -8.64
N ARG A 195 -20.27 14.42 -8.69
CA ARG A 195 -21.43 14.99 -9.41
C ARG A 195 -21.88 16.34 -8.82
N GLN A 196 -21.71 16.54 -7.52
CA GLN A 196 -22.00 17.82 -6.84
C GLN A 196 -20.92 18.90 -7.07
N GLY A 197 -19.86 18.61 -7.83
CA GLY A 197 -18.79 19.57 -8.11
C GLY A 197 -17.89 19.90 -6.91
N ARG A 198 -17.92 19.07 -5.85
CA ARG A 198 -17.06 19.24 -4.65
C ARG A 198 -15.63 18.72 -4.86
N VAL A 199 -15.45 17.85 -5.86
CA VAL A 199 -14.16 17.29 -6.26
C VAL A 199 -13.80 17.90 -7.60
N ILE A 200 -12.61 18.48 -7.71
CA ILE A 200 -12.18 19.14 -8.95
C ILE A 200 -11.21 18.34 -9.79
N ALA A 201 -10.52 17.38 -9.18
CA ALA A 201 -9.63 16.47 -9.88
C ALA A 201 -9.54 15.18 -9.08
N LEU A 202 -9.32 14.08 -9.79
CA LEU A 202 -9.26 12.76 -9.21
C LEU A 202 -7.97 12.04 -9.62
N VAL A 203 -7.20 11.57 -8.64
CA VAL A 203 -6.05 10.69 -8.86
C VAL A 203 -6.38 9.29 -8.33
N ILE A 204 -6.29 8.28 -9.20
CA ILE A 204 -6.57 6.89 -8.86
C ILE A 204 -5.26 6.09 -8.83
N LEU A 205 -5.04 5.38 -7.72
CA LEU A 205 -3.98 4.41 -7.58
C LEU A 205 -4.51 3.03 -7.99
N ASP A 206 -4.51 2.78 -9.30
CA ASP A 206 -5.16 1.63 -9.96
C ASP A 206 -4.62 0.27 -9.50
N ARG A 207 -3.41 0.19 -8.94
CA ARG A 207 -2.90 -1.06 -8.34
C ARG A 207 -3.32 -1.28 -6.89
N ALA A 208 -3.86 -0.25 -6.22
CA ALA A 208 -4.37 -0.32 -4.86
C ALA A 208 -5.91 -0.44 -4.79
N VAL A 209 -6.60 -0.11 -5.89
CA VAL A 209 -8.07 -0.11 -5.96
C VAL A 209 -8.52 -1.12 -7.01
N GLN A 210 -9.35 -2.09 -6.62
CA GLN A 210 -9.93 -3.03 -7.58
C GLN A 210 -10.78 -2.27 -8.61
N HIS A 211 -10.72 -2.68 -9.88
CA HIS A 211 -11.42 -2.02 -10.99
C HIS A 211 -12.92 -1.78 -10.71
N LYS A 212 -13.60 -2.73 -10.05
CA LYS A 212 -15.02 -2.64 -9.67
C LYS A 212 -15.35 -1.42 -8.79
N HIS A 213 -14.37 -0.88 -8.06
CA HIS A 213 -14.55 0.29 -7.19
C HIS A 213 -14.13 1.59 -7.87
N SER A 214 -13.21 1.54 -8.85
CA SER A 214 -12.80 2.72 -9.61
C SER A 214 -13.80 3.10 -10.70
N GLU A 215 -14.52 2.14 -11.28
CA GLU A 215 -15.41 2.38 -12.42
C GLU A 215 -16.55 3.39 -12.12
N PRO A 216 -17.28 3.30 -10.99
CA PRO A 216 -18.29 4.29 -10.65
C PRO A 216 -17.74 5.72 -10.51
N LEU A 217 -16.47 5.85 -10.11
CA LEU A 217 -15.79 7.14 -9.92
C LEU A 217 -15.36 7.73 -11.25
N VAL A 218 -14.76 6.91 -12.12
CA VAL A 218 -14.37 7.34 -13.47
C VAL A 218 -15.61 7.73 -14.28
N SER A 219 -16.69 6.96 -14.15
CA SER A 219 -17.98 7.28 -14.78
C SER A 219 -18.56 8.61 -14.26
N ALA A 220 -18.59 8.80 -12.94
CA ALA A 220 -19.04 10.05 -12.33
C ALA A 220 -18.16 11.25 -12.72
N ALA A 221 -16.84 11.06 -12.75
CA ALA A 221 -15.89 12.10 -13.13
C ALA A 221 -16.05 12.48 -14.60
N ARG A 222 -16.19 11.51 -15.50
CA ARG A 222 -16.48 11.76 -16.92
C ARG A 222 -17.78 12.55 -17.09
N ALA A 223 -18.86 12.14 -16.43
CA ALA A 223 -20.15 12.80 -16.52
C ALA A 223 -20.13 14.25 -15.99
N ALA A 224 -19.37 14.49 -14.92
CA ALA A 224 -19.20 15.82 -14.31
C ALA A 224 -18.10 16.66 -14.99
N GLY A 225 -17.41 16.14 -16.01
CA GLY A 225 -16.25 16.78 -16.59
C GLY A 225 -15.16 17.03 -15.54
N VAL A 226 -14.85 16.08 -14.66
CA VAL A 226 -13.73 16.15 -13.71
C VAL A 226 -12.53 15.41 -14.31
N PRO A 227 -11.35 16.03 -14.45
CA PRO A 227 -10.15 15.39 -14.96
C PRO A 227 -9.70 14.25 -14.03
N VAL A 228 -9.21 13.18 -14.64
CA VAL A 228 -8.75 11.97 -13.93
C VAL A 228 -7.33 11.63 -14.34
N GLY A 229 -6.49 11.32 -13.35
CA GLY A 229 -5.13 10.83 -13.54
C GLY A 229 -4.91 9.47 -12.85
N PHE A 230 -4.04 8.64 -13.42
CA PHE A 230 -3.70 7.32 -12.88
C PHE A 230 -2.23 7.27 -12.44
N ALA A 231 -1.97 6.72 -11.27
CA ALA A 231 -0.63 6.73 -10.66
C ALA A 231 -0.11 5.36 -10.21
N GLY A 232 -0.70 4.24 -10.67
CA GLY A 232 -0.17 2.90 -10.47
C GLY A 232 -0.12 2.50 -9.00
N LYS A 233 1.11 2.23 -8.52
CA LYS A 233 1.40 1.92 -7.10
C LYS A 233 1.48 3.18 -6.20
N GLY A 234 1.28 4.38 -6.75
CA GLY A 234 1.33 5.64 -6.01
C GLY A 234 2.74 6.09 -5.61
N GLY A 235 3.77 5.71 -6.36
CA GLY A 235 5.10 6.33 -6.19
C GLY A 235 5.05 7.82 -6.53
N ALA A 236 5.86 8.64 -5.85
CA ALA A 236 5.88 10.10 -6.02
C ALA A 236 6.01 10.55 -7.49
N ALA A 237 6.86 9.89 -8.28
CA ALA A 237 7.01 10.17 -9.70
C ALA A 237 5.72 9.90 -10.50
N SER A 238 5.01 8.81 -10.20
CA SER A 238 3.75 8.48 -10.87
C SER A 238 2.63 9.46 -10.50
N ILE A 239 2.56 9.87 -9.23
CA ILE A 239 1.61 10.89 -8.78
C ILE A 239 1.89 12.22 -9.47
N ARG A 240 3.15 12.67 -9.56
CA ARG A 240 3.51 13.91 -10.28
C ARG A 240 3.12 13.87 -11.75
N ARG A 241 3.31 12.73 -12.43
CA ARG A 241 2.84 12.55 -13.81
C ARG A 241 1.31 12.63 -13.91
N ALA A 242 0.60 12.00 -12.99
CA ALA A 242 -0.87 12.08 -12.95
C ALA A 242 -1.35 13.53 -12.75
N LEU A 243 -0.70 14.30 -11.87
CA LEU A 243 -1.00 15.71 -11.65
C LEU A 243 -0.70 16.56 -12.89
N ALA A 244 0.43 16.33 -13.57
CA ALA A 244 0.76 17.04 -14.82
C ALA A 244 -0.28 16.76 -15.91
N ASN A 245 -0.73 15.51 -16.07
CA ASN A 245 -1.79 15.16 -17.03
C ASN A 245 -3.14 15.80 -16.67
N ILE A 246 -3.43 15.96 -15.37
CA ILE A 246 -4.65 16.64 -14.91
C ILE A 246 -4.57 18.14 -15.21
N GLU A 247 -3.41 18.75 -14.96
CA GLU A 247 -3.15 20.16 -15.25
C GLU A 247 -3.33 20.46 -16.75
N GLU A 248 -2.82 19.61 -17.64
CA GLU A 248 -3.01 19.73 -19.09
C GLU A 248 -4.50 19.64 -19.48
N GLN A 249 -5.25 18.71 -18.88
CA GLN A 249 -6.70 18.61 -19.11
C GLN A 249 -7.48 19.83 -18.61
N LEU A 250 -7.01 20.47 -17.54
CA LEU A 250 -7.62 21.70 -17.02
C LEU A 250 -7.29 22.90 -17.91
N ALA A 251 -6.05 23.01 -18.37
CA ALA A 251 -5.61 24.05 -19.30
C ALA A 251 -6.36 23.98 -20.64
N ALA A 252 -6.63 22.78 -21.15
CA ALA A 252 -7.39 22.59 -22.38
C ALA A 252 -8.88 22.99 -22.29
N ARG A 253 -9.37 23.31 -21.08
CA ARG A 253 -10.78 23.71 -20.84
C ARG A 253 -10.93 25.18 -20.49
N SER A 254 -9.85 25.85 -20.12
CA SER A 254 -9.83 27.29 -19.87
C SER A 254 -9.65 28.10 -21.16
N THR A 255 -9.31 27.45 -22.26
CA THR A 255 -9.31 27.98 -23.64
C THR A 255 -10.65 27.79 -24.32
#